data_AF-A0A3C0TXP5-F1
#
_entry.id   AF-A0A3C0TXP5-F1
#
_cell.length_a   1.000
_cell.length_b   1.000
_cell.length_c   1.000
_cell.angle_alpha   90.00
_cell.angle_beta   90.00
_cell.angle_gamma   90.00
#
_symmetry.space_group_name_H-M   'P 1'
#
loop_
_entity.id
_entity.type
_entity.pdbx_description
1 polymer ?
#
loop_
_entity_poly.entity_id
_entity_poly.type
_entity_poly.pdbx_seq_one_letter_code
_entity_poly.pdbx_strand_id
1 'polypeptide(L)' 'ILSDPRELAAKVRALAPDVIVSGNVGCQTQIATASAIPVLHWIELLDWAYGGPPPCPTPS' A
#
# COMPACT_ATOMS: atom_id res chain seq x y z
N ILE A 1 14.00 9.39 -9.87
CA ILE A 1 13.68 8.18 -9.08
C ILE A 1 13.44 8.66 -7.68
N LEU A 2 12.21 8.52 -7.15
CA LEU A 2 11.85 9.06 -5.83
C LEU A 2 12.68 8.33 -4.76
N SER A 3 13.64 9.03 -4.17
CA SER A 3 14.57 8.46 -3.19
C SER A 3 14.03 8.48 -1.76
N ASP A 4 13.00 9.29 -1.48
CA ASP A 4 12.35 9.39 -0.17
C ASP A 4 10.93 8.77 -0.22
N PRO A 5 10.66 7.69 0.54
CA PRO A 5 9.33 7.09 0.61
C PRO A 5 8.26 8.02 1.20
N ARG A 6 8.64 9.06 1.96
CA ARG A 6 7.71 10.06 2.51
C ARG A 6 7.16 10.97 1.42
N GLU A 7 7.95 11.27 0.40
CA GLU A 7 7.53 12.13 -0.72
C GLU A 7 6.47 11.43 -1.58
N LEU A 8 6.65 10.12 -1.82
CA LEU A 8 5.65 9.29 -2.48
C LEU A 8 4.35 9.26 -1.67
N ALA A 9 4.43 8.99 -0.37
CA ALA A 9 3.26 8.96 0.50
C ALA A 9 2.54 10.33 0.55
N ALA A 10 3.27 11.46 0.51
CA ALA A 10 2.67 12.79 0.46
C ALA A 10 1.94 13.07 -0.86
N LYS A 11 2.52 12.70 -2.01
CA LYS A 11 1.87 12.85 -3.32
C LYS A 11 0.63 11.98 -3.45
N VAL A 12 0.69 10.75 -2.94
CA VAL A 12 -0.44 9.81 -2.96
C VAL A 12 -1.56 10.26 -2.02
N ARG A 13 -1.25 10.80 -0.83
CA ARG A 13 -2.26 11.37 0.08
C ARG A 13 -3.13 12.45 -0.56
N ALA A 14 -2.58 13.24 -1.48
CA ALA A 14 -3.35 14.28 -2.19
C ALA A 14 -4.48 13.71 -3.05
N LEU A 15 -4.42 12.42 -3.42
CA LEU A 15 -5.45 11.72 -4.17
C LEU A 15 -6.55 11.12 -3.27
N ALA A 16 -6.39 11.21 -1.94
CA ALA A 16 -7.27 10.59 -0.95
C ALA A 16 -7.64 9.12 -1.26
N PRO A 17 -6.68 8.22 -1.51
CA PRO A 17 -6.98 6.83 -1.83
C PRO A 17 -7.37 6.03 -0.59
N ASP A 18 -8.25 5.05 -0.78
CA ASP A 18 -8.64 4.10 0.27
C ASP A 18 -7.52 3.09 0.58
N VAL A 19 -6.71 2.73 -0.44
CA VAL A 19 -5.66 1.72 -0.34
C VAL A 19 -4.52 1.97 -1.33
N ILE A 20 -3.29 1.63 -0.94
CA ILE A 20 -2.10 1.62 -1.80
C ILE A 20 -1.74 0.16 -2.12
N VAL A 21 -1.49 -0.15 -3.39
CA VAL A 21 -1.10 -1.50 -3.81
C VAL A 21 0.28 -1.47 -4.45
N SER A 22 1.12 -2.41 -4.06
CA SER A 22 2.46 -2.59 -4.62
C SER A 22 2.76 -4.07 -4.86
N GLY A 23 3.63 -4.37 -5.83
CA GLY A 23 4.21 -5.70 -6.03
C GLY A 23 5.69 -5.78 -5.67
N ASN A 24 6.22 -4.73 -5.05
CA ASN A 24 7.60 -4.69 -4.57
C ASN A 24 7.59 -4.62 -3.04
N VAL A 25 7.99 -5.72 -2.40
CA VAL A 25 7.98 -5.87 -0.94
C VAL A 25 8.82 -4.80 -0.23
N GLY A 26 9.95 -4.40 -0.83
CA GLY A 26 10.79 -3.35 -0.27
C GLY A 26 10.08 -1.99 -0.25
N CYS A 27 9.38 -1.67 -1.34
CA CYS A 27 8.54 -0.46 -1.38
C CYS A 27 7.34 -0.56 -0.44
N GLN A 28 6.73 -1.74 -0.28
CA GLN A 28 5.62 -1.94 0.65
C GLN A 28 6.03 -1.60 2.08
N THR A 29 7.14 -2.16 2.56
CA THR A 29 7.63 -1.88 3.92
C THR A 29 7.97 -0.40 4.12
N GLN A 30 8.61 0.23 3.14
CA GLN A 30 8.97 1.66 3.22
C GLN A 30 7.75 2.59 3.19
N ILE A 31 6.71 2.26 2.41
CA ILE A 31 5.49 3.07 2.34
C ILE A 31 4.62 2.82 3.58
N ALA A 32 4.49 1.57 4.03
CA ALA A 32 3.69 1.21 5.20
C ALA A 32 4.17 1.97 6.46
N THR A 33 5.48 2.09 6.65
CA THR A 33 6.06 2.86 7.77
C THR A 33 5.86 4.38 7.65
N ALA A 34 5.54 4.90 6.46
CA ALA A 34 5.41 6.33 6.17
C ALA A 34 3.97 6.77 5.82
N SER A 35 3.01 5.85 5.83
CA SER A 35 1.64 6.03 5.37
C SER A 35 0.63 5.65 6.45
N ALA A 36 -0.43 6.44 6.59
CA ALA A 36 -1.62 6.05 7.35
C ALA A 36 -2.67 5.33 6.47
N ILE A 37 -2.47 5.35 5.14
CA ILE A 37 -3.30 4.64 4.18
C ILE A 37 -2.82 3.18 4.15
N PRO A 38 -3.73 2.19 4.22
CA PRO A 38 -3.38 0.77 4.12
C PRO A 38 -2.55 0.46 2.87
N VAL A 39 -1.52 -0.37 3.03
CA VAL A 39 -0.68 -0.85 1.93
C VAL A 39 -0.87 -2.35 1.76
N LEU A 40 -1.18 -2.80 0.54
CA LEU A 40 -1.43 -4.20 0.20
C LEU A 40 -0.47 -4.71 -0.87
N HIS A 41 -0.29 -6.02 -0.88
CA HIS A 41 0.23 -6.73 -2.04
C HIS A 41 -0.83 -6.90 -3.12
N TRP A 42 -0.45 -6.74 -4.39
CA TRP A 42 -1.39 -6.84 -5.51
C TRP A 42 -2.14 -8.18 -5.57
N ILE A 43 -1.49 -9.26 -5.15
CA ILE A 43 -2.14 -10.58 -5.03
C ILE A 43 -3.27 -10.56 -3.99
N GLU A 44 -3.11 -9.87 -2.86
CA GLU A 44 -4.17 -9.79 -1.84
C GLU A 44 -5.38 -9.02 -2.36
N LEU A 45 -5.13 -7.94 -3.13
CA LEU A 45 -6.20 -7.21 -3.81
C LEU A 45 -6.95 -8.10 -4.80
N LEU A 46 -6.21 -8.89 -5.59
CA LEU A 46 -6.83 -9.79 -6.56
C LEU A 46 -7.61 -10.92 -5.87
N ASP A 47 -7.04 -11.55 -4.85
CA ASP A 47 -7.71 -12.60 -4.09
C ASP A 47 -9.06 -12.09 -3.54
N TRP A 48 -9.07 -10.89 -2.95
CA TRP A 48 -10.30 -10.25 -2.50
C TRP A 48 -11.29 -9.96 -3.65
N ALA A 49 -10.80 -9.47 -4.79
CA ALA A 49 -11.64 -9.21 -5.97
C ALA A 49 -12.28 -10.49 -6.54
N TYR A 50 -11.66 -11.65 -6.35
CA TYR A 50 -12.16 -12.95 -6.80
C TYR A 50 -12.90 -13.75 -5.73
N GLY A 51 -13.29 -13.11 -4.61
CA GLY A 51 -14.13 -13.71 -3.57
C GLY A 51 -13.38 -14.26 -2.36
N GLY A 52 -12.07 -14.03 -2.28
CA GLY A 52 -11.28 -14.23 -1.08
C GLY A 52 -11.68 -13.27 0.05
N PRO A 53 -11.20 -13.52 1.28
CA PRO A 53 -11.49 -12.64 2.41
C PRO A 53 -10.92 -11.23 2.19
N PRO A 54 -11.49 -10.20 2.83
CA PRO A 54 -10.90 -8.87 2.79
C PRO A 54 -9.46 -8.92 3.33
N PRO A 55 -8.54 -8.20 2.68
CA PRO A 55 -7.14 -8.24 3.06
C PRO A 55 -6.97 -7.70 4.48
N CYS A 56 -6.15 -8.37 5.30
CA CYS A 56 -5.81 -7.90 6.63
C CYS A 56 -4.65 -6.91 6.49
N PRO A 57 -4.85 -5.59 6.63
CA PRO A 57 -3.73 -4.67 6.65
C PRO A 57 -2.87 -5.02 7.87
N THR A 58 -1.71 -5.62 7.62
CA THR A 58 -0.81 -6.05 8.68
C THR A 58 -0.30 -4.83 9.42
N PRO A 59 -0.36 -4.79 10.77
CA PRO A 59 0.45 -3.86 11.53
C PRO A 59 1.89 -4.36 11.48
N SER A 60 2.78 -3.63 10.79
CA SER A 60 4.23 -3.81 10.86
C SER A 60 4.92 -2.46 10.88
#